data_AF-A0A850DMK8-F1
#
_entry.id   AF-A0A850DMK8-F1
#
_cell.length_a   1.000
_cell.length_b   1.000
_cell.length_c   1.000
_cell.angle_alpha   90.00
_cell.angle_beta   90.00
_cell.angle_gamma   90.00
#
_symmetry.space_group_name_H-M   'P 1'
#
loop_
_entity.id
_entity.type
_entity.pdbx_description
1 polymer ?
#
loop_
_entity_poly.entity_id
_entity_poly.type
_entity_poly.pdbx_seq_one_letter_code
_entity_poly.pdbx_strand_id
1 'polypeptide(L)' 'MENMEGAWVVLNCFVTQVLGRYDTEEAAREAADKFGRCSFPYQLSPDEQTRMNTAA' A
#
# COMPACT_ATOMS: atom_id res chain seq x y z
N MET A 1 6.72 -3.93 -18.19
CA MET A 1 7.08 -4.49 -16.88
C MET A 1 6.51 -3.52 -15.88
N GLU A 2 5.39 -3.88 -15.29
CA GLU A 2 4.62 -3.03 -14.36
C GLU A 2 5.47 -2.67 -13.15
N ASN A 3 5.46 -1.39 -12.77
CA ASN A 3 6.20 -0.84 -11.65
C ASN A 3 5.84 -1.62 -10.37
N MET A 4 6.73 -2.48 -9.89
CA MET A 4 6.65 -3.07 -8.54
C MET A 4 7.03 -2.02 -7.47
N GLU A 5 6.67 -0.76 -7.69
CA GLU A 5 7.21 0.41 -6.97
C GLU A 5 6.12 1.38 -6.55
N GLY A 6 4.88 0.90 -6.40
CA GLY A 6 3.81 1.73 -5.86
C GLY A 6 4.18 2.26 -4.48
N ALA A 7 4.29 3.58 -4.35
CA ALA A 7 4.60 4.25 -3.08
C ALA A 7 3.45 4.17 -2.07
N TRP A 8 2.27 3.75 -2.50
CA TRP A 8 1.09 3.63 -1.66
C TRP A 8 0.75 2.16 -1.39
N VAL A 9 0.40 1.86 -0.15
CA VAL A 9 -0.13 0.56 0.25
C VAL A 9 -1.48 0.73 0.91
N VAL A 10 -2.31 -0.29 0.84
CA VAL A 10 -3.50 -0.38 1.68
C VAL A 10 -3.18 -1.28 2.86
N LEU A 11 -3.35 -0.77 4.07
CA LEU A 11 -3.18 -1.52 5.30
C LEU A 11 -4.54 -1.96 5.84
N ASN A 12 -4.59 -3.12 6.48
CA ASN A 12 -5.76 -3.53 7.25
C ASN A 12 -5.93 -2.65 8.51
N CYS A 13 -7.11 -2.69 9.14
CA CYS A 13 -7.40 -1.90 10.36
C CYS A 13 -6.38 -2.11 11.50
N PHE A 14 -5.81 -3.30 11.61
CA PHE A 14 -4.84 -3.62 12.66
C PHE A 14 -3.40 -3.22 12.30
N VAL A 15 -3.17 -2.72 11.09
CA VAL A 15 -1.84 -2.28 10.60
C VAL A 15 -0.80 -3.41 10.65
N THR A 16 -1.26 -4.65 10.49
CA THR A 16 -0.41 -5.85 10.55
C THR A 16 -0.15 -6.45 9.18
N GLN A 17 -0.93 -6.06 8.17
CA GLN A 17 -0.84 -6.65 6.84
C GLN A 17 -1.09 -5.60 5.75
N VAL A 18 -0.27 -5.67 4.70
CA VAL A 18 -0.50 -4.99 3.43
C VAL A 18 -1.51 -5.78 2.62
N LEU A 19 -2.61 -5.15 2.24
CA LEU A 19 -3.69 -5.72 1.43
C LEU A 19 -3.46 -5.51 -0.07
N GLY A 20 -2.73 -4.46 -0.45
CA GLY A 20 -2.40 -4.14 -1.84
C GLY A 20 -1.41 -2.97 -1.94
N ARG A 21 -0.81 -2.80 -3.12
CA ARG A 21 0.18 -1.75 -3.42
C ARG A 21 -0.21 -1.03 -4.71
N TYR A 22 -0.04 0.29 -4.72
CA TYR A 22 -0.61 1.21 -5.70
C TYR A 22 0.35 2.38 -5.96
N ASP A 23 0.35 2.90 -7.20
CA ASP A 23 1.19 4.03 -7.59
C ASP A 23 0.70 5.38 -7.05
N THR A 24 -0.62 5.54 -6.87
CA THR A 24 -1.26 6.82 -6.51
C THR A 24 -2.09 6.69 -5.24
N GLU A 25 -2.21 7.79 -4.49
CA GLU A 25 -3.09 7.88 -3.30
C GLU A 25 -4.54 7.56 -3.66
N GLU A 26 -5.03 8.06 -4.79
CA GLU A 26 -6.42 7.90 -5.25
C GLU A 26 -6.77 6.43 -5.47
N ALA A 27 -5.91 5.69 -6.18
CA ALA A 27 -6.07 4.24 -6.36
C ALA A 27 -6.05 3.47 -5.03
N ALA A 28 -5.15 3.85 -4.10
CA ALA A 28 -5.08 3.23 -2.78
C ALA A 28 -6.33 3.55 -1.93
N ARG A 29 -6.89 4.76 -2.03
CA ARG A 29 -8.15 5.14 -1.38
C ARG A 29 -9.33 4.34 -1.92
N GLU A 30 -9.48 4.28 -3.23
CA GLU A 30 -10.53 3.47 -3.86
C GLU A 30 -10.43 2.01 -3.46
N ALA A 31 -9.21 1.47 -3.41
CA ALA A 31 -8.98 0.11 -2.95
C ALA A 31 -9.31 -0.07 -1.48
N ALA A 32 -8.90 0.84 -0.60
CA ALA A 32 -9.21 0.80 0.83
C ALA A 32 -10.73 0.78 1.09
N ASP A 33 -11.49 1.58 0.34
CA ASP A 33 -12.95 1.60 0.40
C ASP A 33 -13.55 0.24 -0.02
N LYS A 34 -13.04 -0.34 -1.12
CA LYS A 34 -13.44 -1.67 -1.62
C LYS A 34 -13.09 -2.81 -0.66
N PHE A 35 -11.92 -2.77 -0.02
CA PHE A 35 -11.52 -3.76 0.99
C PHE A 35 -12.38 -3.65 2.26
N GLY A 36 -12.89 -2.46 2.57
CA GLY A 36 -13.71 -2.18 3.75
C GLY A 36 -12.95 -2.41 5.06
N ARG A 37 -13.69 -2.67 6.15
CA ARG A 37 -13.15 -3.04 7.47
C ARG A 37 -12.13 -2.04 8.03
N CYS A 38 -12.35 -0.74 7.86
CA CYS A 38 -11.41 0.31 8.32
C CYS A 38 -9.99 0.15 7.75
N SER A 39 -9.86 -0.41 6.54
CA SER A 39 -8.61 -0.37 5.79
C SER A 39 -8.32 1.07 5.36
N PHE A 40 -7.04 1.41 5.22
CA PHE A 40 -6.65 2.77 4.86
C PHE A 40 -5.42 2.80 3.97
N PRO A 41 -5.32 3.81 3.09
CA PRO A 41 -4.13 4.05 2.30
C PRO A 41 -3.00 4.59 3.20
N TYR A 42 -1.79 4.13 2.96
CA TYR A 42 -0.58 4.58 3.63
C TYR A 42 0.50 4.82 2.59
N GLN A 43 1.15 5.99 2.67
CA GLN A 43 2.29 6.30 1.83
C GLN A 43 3.56 5.79 2.49
N LEU A 44 4.28 4.92 1.79
CA LEU A 44 5.57 4.42 2.22
C LEU A 44 6.63 5.51 2.08
N SER A 45 7.43 5.69 3.13
CA SER A 45 8.64 6.50 3.08
C SER A 45 9.68 5.85 2.14
N PRO A 46 10.67 6.60 1.63
CA PRO A 46 11.71 6.02 0.76
C PRO A 46 12.44 4.83 1.37
N ASP A 47 12.70 4.86 2.69
CA ASP A 47 13.31 3.74 3.44
C ASP A 47 12.41 2.51 3.45
N GLU A 48 11.11 2.69 3.70
CA GLU A 48 10.12 1.62 3.73
C GLU A 48 9.90 0.99 2.36
N GLN A 49 9.88 1.81 1.31
CA GLN A 49 9.81 1.35 -0.08
C GLN A 49 11.03 0.49 -0.43
N THR A 50 12.23 0.94 -0.04
CA THR A 50 13.48 0.20 -0.24
C THR A 50 13.44 -1.15 0.49
N ARG A 51 12.99 -1.16 1.74
CA ARG A 51 12.89 -2.38 2.56
C ARG A 51 11.86 -3.37 2.01
N MET A 52 10.71 -2.88 1.52
CA MET A 52 9.71 -3.75 0.86
C MET A 52 10.20 -4.31 -0.47
N ASN A 53 10.95 -3.55 -1.26
CA ASN A 53 11.46 -4.01 -2.55
C ASN A 53 12.66 -4.96 -2.42
N THR A 54 13.43 -4.85 -1.34
CA THR A 54 14.60 -5.71 -1.08
C THR A 54 14.21 -7.04 -0.41
N ALA A 55 13.01 -7.11 0.19
CA ALA A 55 12.50 -8.30 0.85
C ALA A 55 11.81 -9.30 -0.10
N ALA A 56 11.83 -9.04 -1.41
CA ALA A 56 11.32 -9.93 -2.48
C ALA A 56 12.46 -10.70 -3.16
#